data_AF-A0A971UDZ0-F1
#
_entry.id   AF-A0A971UDZ0-F1
#
_cell.length_a   1.000
_cell.length_b   1.000
_cell.length_c   1.000
_cell.angle_alpha   90.00
_cell.angle_beta   90.00
_cell.angle_gamma   90.00
#
_symmetry.space_group_name_H-M   'P 1'
#
loop_
_entity.id
_entity.type
_entity.pdbx_description
1 polymer ?
#
loop_
_entity_poly.entity_id
_entity_poly.type
_entity_poly.pdbx_seq_one_letter_code
_entity_poly.pdbx_strand_id
1 'polypeptide(L)'
;MTVTLDAERERLDRFLSALFLPEELIELRFIETWIARGKKRSCVARAAEWARRADVVASYADLREFASGSRANIFFGVCPRSRRGDSSDISIGTIRCAWCDMDDVSVDEAWARWSRAGVAHPSAVVISGSGVHGYWLLERDLVAADERARFVGMLPYFYADFGGDHVQNISRMMRVPGTLNYKDARNGRPPKPCTLCVCEANARYPLEAFSRWFEQAAKARSDEEGRNVRTIATRLSGDEARAREAEVADIARRLDLPTGDRSRRDFAVICELLRLGLTKEEIWNTVSGRSKFATAGRRYFDRTMTSAERIVLRDGMEEQESSA
;
A
#
# COMPACT_ATOMS: atom_id res chain seq x y z
N MET A 1 27.17 11.10 23.88
CA MET A 1 26.60 12.46 23.72
C MET A 1 25.11 12.33 23.48
N THR A 2 24.28 12.87 24.37
CA THR A 2 22.83 12.95 24.17
C THR A 2 22.56 13.98 23.07
N VAL A 3 21.96 13.58 21.95
CA VAL A 3 21.56 14.52 20.89
C VAL A 3 20.49 15.45 21.45
N THR A 4 20.62 16.76 21.25
CA THR A 4 19.65 17.74 21.75
C THR A 4 18.34 17.65 20.97
N LEU A 5 17.23 18.11 21.58
CA LEU A 5 15.93 18.15 20.91
C LEU A 5 15.98 19.01 19.63
N ASP A 6 16.72 20.11 19.67
CA ASP A 6 16.92 21.00 18.51
C ASP A 6 17.66 20.30 17.37
N ALA A 7 18.73 19.55 17.68
CA ALA A 7 19.48 18.81 16.66
C ALA A 7 18.64 17.69 16.02
N GLU A 8 17.78 17.01 16.79
CA GLU A 8 16.83 16.05 16.24
C GLU A 8 15.74 16.73 15.38
N ARG A 9 15.27 17.92 15.78
CA ARG A 9 14.33 18.73 15.00
C ARG A 9 14.93 19.15 13.65
N GLU A 10 16.19 19.60 13.64
CA GLU A 10 16.93 19.95 12.42
C GLU A 10 17.15 18.72 11.51
N ARG A 11 17.46 17.56 12.09
CA ARG A 11 17.57 16.30 11.34
C ARG A 11 16.24 15.92 10.69
N LEU A 12 15.14 16.02 11.42
CA LEU A 12 13.80 15.78 10.89
C LEU A 12 13.49 16.76 9.75
N ASP A 13 13.80 18.05 9.91
CA ASP A 13 13.55 19.06 8.88
C ASP A 13 14.33 18.74 7.59
N ARG A 14 15.63 18.43 7.70
CA ARG A 14 16.44 18.01 6.55
C ARG A 14 15.85 16.80 5.84
N PHE A 15 15.46 15.76 6.59
CA PHE A 15 14.83 14.57 6.04
C PHE A 15 13.51 14.88 5.30
N LEU A 16 12.61 15.63 5.93
CA LEU A 16 11.34 15.99 5.30
C LEU A 16 11.54 16.92 4.10
N SER A 17 12.52 17.84 4.15
CA SER A 17 12.81 18.74 3.02
C SER A 17 13.31 18.01 1.78
N ALA A 18 13.89 16.82 1.94
CA ALA A 18 14.31 15.98 0.82
C ALA A 18 13.11 15.33 0.08
N LEU A 19 12.01 15.11 0.81
CA LEU A 19 10.82 14.37 0.36
C LEU A 19 9.64 15.29 -0.03
N PHE A 20 9.54 16.48 0.57
CA PHE A 20 8.38 17.37 0.47
C PHE A 20 8.78 18.82 0.15
N LEU A 21 8.02 19.44 -0.74
CA LEU A 21 8.04 20.88 -0.94
C LEU A 21 7.37 21.60 0.24
N PRO A 22 7.71 22.88 0.51
CA PRO A 22 7.19 23.61 1.68
C PRO A 22 5.66 23.68 1.80
N GLU A 23 4.95 23.73 0.68
CA GLU A 23 3.50 23.89 0.58
C GLU A 23 2.71 22.59 0.64
N GLU A 24 3.39 21.45 0.49
CA GLU A 24 2.77 20.15 0.40
C GLU A 24 2.32 19.62 1.75
N LEU A 25 1.26 18.80 1.71
CA LEU A 25 0.69 18.20 2.90
C LEU A 25 1.32 16.85 3.19
N ILE A 26 1.81 16.70 4.41
CA ILE A 26 2.27 15.45 4.99
C ILE A 26 1.13 14.90 5.84
N GLU A 27 0.68 13.68 5.53
CA GLU A 27 -0.26 12.97 6.40
C GLU A 27 0.47 12.43 7.62
N LEU A 28 0.00 12.73 8.83
CA LEU A 28 0.46 12.14 10.07
C LEU A 28 -0.59 11.19 10.64
N ARG A 29 -0.14 10.02 11.12
CA ARG A 29 -0.99 9.03 11.81
C ARG A 29 -0.41 8.69 13.18
N PHE A 30 -1.31 8.56 14.15
CA PHE A 30 -0.99 8.31 15.55
C PHE A 30 -1.62 6.99 15.98
N ILE A 31 -0.81 5.93 16.07
CA ILE A 31 -1.33 4.56 16.26
C ILE A 31 -0.60 3.88 17.41
N GLU A 32 -1.33 3.50 18.44
CA GLU A 32 -0.83 2.57 19.45
C GLU A 32 -1.01 1.13 18.95
N THR A 33 -0.03 0.27 19.20
CA THR A 33 -0.07 -1.15 18.84
C THR A 33 0.35 -2.02 20.02
N TRP A 34 -0.32 -3.17 20.18
CA TRP A 34 -0.05 -4.12 21.25
C TRP A 34 -0.52 -5.54 20.89
N ILE A 35 -0.12 -6.52 21.68
CA ILE A 35 -0.60 -7.90 21.59
C ILE A 35 -1.66 -8.13 22.66
N ALA A 36 -2.82 -8.66 22.27
CA ALA A 36 -3.85 -9.12 23.20
C ALA A 36 -4.36 -10.50 22.79
N ARG A 37 -4.28 -11.47 23.72
CA ARG A 37 -4.68 -12.87 23.48
C ARG A 37 -3.98 -13.46 22.23
N GLY A 38 -2.67 -13.25 22.12
CA GLY A 38 -1.85 -13.72 20.99
C GLY A 38 -2.10 -13.01 19.64
N LYS A 39 -2.99 -12.02 19.57
CA LYS A 39 -3.31 -11.29 18.33
C LYS A 39 -2.80 -9.86 18.38
N LYS A 40 -2.24 -9.37 17.27
CA LYS A 40 -1.90 -7.96 17.08
C LYS A 40 -3.18 -7.12 17.17
N ARG A 41 -3.12 -6.03 17.92
CA ARG A 41 -4.16 -5.02 18.10
C ARG A 41 -3.58 -3.64 17.87
N SER A 42 -4.43 -2.72 17.47
CA SER A 42 -4.09 -1.32 17.27
C SER A 42 -5.28 -0.43 17.55
N CYS A 43 -5.02 0.80 17.97
CA CYS A 43 -6.03 1.86 17.99
C CYS A 43 -5.44 3.17 17.49
N VAL A 44 -6.31 4.01 16.94
CA VAL A 44 -5.98 5.38 16.58
C VAL A 44 -5.97 6.20 17.87
N ALA A 45 -4.79 6.66 18.29
CA ALA A 45 -4.64 7.41 19.54
C ALA A 45 -5.08 8.88 19.39
N ARG A 46 -5.04 9.41 18.17
CA ARG A 46 -5.44 10.77 17.80
C ARG A 46 -5.83 10.79 16.32
N ALA A 47 -6.75 11.68 15.96
CA ALA A 47 -7.17 11.87 14.57
C ALA A 47 -5.95 12.10 13.65
N ALA A 48 -6.06 11.61 12.41
CA ALA A 48 -5.04 11.87 11.40
C ALA A 48 -4.92 13.37 11.13
N GLU A 49 -3.72 13.81 10.78
CA GLU A 49 -3.44 15.20 10.50
C GLU A 49 -2.76 15.38 9.15
N TRP A 50 -2.94 16.57 8.59
CA TRP A 50 -2.34 16.96 7.32
C TRP A 50 -1.65 18.29 7.55
N ALA A 51 -0.34 18.26 7.65
CA ALA A 51 0.47 19.39 8.07
C ALA A 51 1.53 19.69 7.02
N ARG A 52 1.93 20.96 6.90
CA ARG A 52 3.08 21.30 6.06
C ARG A 52 4.36 20.97 6.82
N ARG A 53 5.47 20.81 6.11
CA ARG A 53 6.79 20.52 6.71
C ARG A 53 7.10 21.44 7.90
N ALA A 54 6.92 22.75 7.74
CA ALA A 54 7.19 23.72 8.80
C ALA A 54 6.36 23.45 10.07
N ASP A 55 5.08 23.08 9.93
CA ASP A 55 4.19 22.78 11.06
C ASP A 55 4.59 21.47 11.75
N VAL A 56 4.99 20.44 10.99
CA VAL A 56 5.47 19.17 11.55
C VAL A 56 6.75 19.39 12.36
N VAL A 57 7.68 20.19 11.83
CA VAL A 57 8.96 20.49 12.47
C VAL A 57 8.75 21.35 13.72
N ALA A 58 7.86 22.35 13.65
CA ALA A 58 7.52 23.20 14.79
C ALA A 58 6.86 22.42 15.93
N SER A 59 5.98 21.47 15.61
CA SER A 59 5.27 20.63 16.59
C SER A 59 6.07 19.42 17.08
N TYR A 60 7.34 19.27 16.70
CA TYR A 60 8.14 18.07 16.98
C TYR A 60 8.22 17.70 18.47
N ALA A 61 8.34 18.70 19.36
CA ALA A 61 8.37 18.48 20.81
C ALA A 61 7.02 17.91 21.31
N ASP A 62 5.92 18.55 20.94
CA ASP A 62 4.55 18.17 21.31
C ASP A 62 4.20 16.77 20.79
N LEU A 63 4.65 16.46 19.57
CA LEU A 63 4.49 15.13 18.97
C LEU A 63 5.16 14.05 19.83
N ARG A 64 6.38 14.30 20.32
CA ARG A 64 7.11 13.35 21.20
C ARG A 64 6.47 13.22 22.56
N GLU A 65 6.04 14.32 23.16
CA GLU A 65 5.33 14.32 24.44
C GLU A 65 4.02 13.52 24.34
N PHE A 66 3.23 13.79 23.31
CA PHE A 66 2.00 13.06 23.02
C PHE A 66 2.27 11.56 22.84
N ALA A 67 3.27 11.18 22.05
CA ALA A 67 3.61 9.78 21.82
C ALA A 67 4.01 9.07 23.12
N SER A 68 4.73 9.76 24.01
CA SER A 68 5.10 9.23 25.32
C SER A 68 3.89 9.02 26.23
N GLY A 69 2.99 10.00 26.33
CA GLY A 69 1.79 9.90 27.16
C GLY A 69 0.78 8.87 26.67
N SER A 70 0.69 8.68 25.34
CA SER A 70 -0.31 7.80 24.70
C SER A 70 0.24 6.45 24.24
N ARG A 71 1.55 6.22 24.29
CA ARG A 71 2.24 5.07 23.67
C ARG A 71 1.97 4.97 22.16
N ALA A 72 1.65 6.09 21.51
CA ALA A 72 1.39 6.12 20.08
C ALA A 72 2.69 6.11 19.28
N ASN A 73 2.72 5.31 18.23
CA ASN A 73 3.69 5.45 17.16
C ASN A 73 3.24 6.60 16.25
N ILE A 74 4.19 7.44 15.82
CA ILE A 74 3.94 8.52 14.88
C ILE A 74 4.44 8.09 13.50
N PHE A 75 3.54 8.10 12.53
CA PHE A 75 3.84 7.79 11.14
C PHE A 75 3.57 9.00 10.24
N PHE A 76 4.31 9.08 9.14
CA PHE A 76 4.06 10.02 8.05
C PHE A 76 3.83 9.27 6.73
N GLY A 77 2.98 9.82 5.85
CA GLY A 77 2.81 9.31 4.49
C GLY A 77 3.99 9.73 3.63
N VAL A 78 4.62 8.79 2.91
CA VAL A 78 5.87 9.07 2.17
C VAL A 78 5.66 10.04 1.00
N CYS A 79 4.50 9.98 0.35
CA CYS A 79 4.14 10.86 -0.75
C CYS A 79 3.24 12.01 -0.28
N PRO A 80 3.37 13.21 -0.88
CA PRO A 80 2.53 14.37 -0.54
C PRO A 80 1.05 14.10 -0.80
N ARG A 81 0.20 14.67 0.04
CA ARG A 81 -1.27 14.60 -0.10
C ARG A 81 -1.81 15.81 -0.85
N SER A 82 -2.78 15.56 -1.72
CA SER A 82 -3.42 16.61 -2.53
C SER A 82 -4.29 17.56 -1.70
N ARG A 83 -4.89 17.06 -0.61
CA ARG A 83 -5.77 17.82 0.27
C ARG A 83 -5.83 17.23 1.69
N ARG A 84 -6.34 18.01 2.63
CA ARG A 84 -6.63 17.53 3.99
C ARG A 84 -7.72 16.46 3.97
N GLY A 85 -7.62 15.46 4.84
CA GLY A 85 -8.57 14.35 4.90
C GLY A 85 -8.31 13.22 3.89
N ASP A 86 -7.25 13.34 3.10
CA ASP A 86 -6.94 12.41 2.03
C ASP A 86 -5.88 11.38 2.43
N SER A 87 -6.21 10.11 2.28
CA SER A 87 -5.36 8.97 2.64
C SER A 87 -5.43 7.83 1.62
N SER A 88 -5.87 8.13 0.39
CA SER A 88 -6.02 7.13 -0.67
C SER A 88 -4.80 7.09 -1.57
N ASP A 89 -4.53 5.94 -2.20
CA ASP A 89 -3.52 5.85 -3.26
C ASP A 89 -3.90 6.68 -4.48
N ILE A 90 -5.20 6.69 -4.84
CA ILE A 90 -5.71 7.27 -6.09
C ILE A 90 -5.45 8.79 -6.16
N SER A 91 -5.37 9.44 -5.02
CA SER A 91 -5.26 10.88 -4.89
C SER A 91 -3.81 11.38 -4.75
N ILE A 92 -2.84 10.46 -4.72
CA ILE A 92 -1.43 10.80 -4.74
C ILE A 92 -1.04 11.23 -6.16
N GLY A 93 -0.80 12.53 -6.31
CA GLY A 93 -0.42 13.14 -7.57
C GLY A 93 1.09 13.09 -7.86
N THR A 94 1.92 12.92 -6.84
CA THR A 94 3.38 13.07 -6.96
C THR A 94 4.11 11.99 -6.19
N ILE A 95 5.15 11.42 -6.81
CA ILE A 95 6.11 10.50 -6.18
C ILE A 95 7.51 11.08 -6.34
N ARG A 96 8.27 11.19 -5.24
CA ARG A 96 9.64 11.76 -5.21
C ARG A 96 10.71 10.77 -4.78
N CYS A 97 10.33 9.60 -4.31
CA CYS A 97 11.28 8.58 -3.91
C CYS A 97 10.71 7.19 -4.13
N ALA A 98 11.59 6.22 -4.30
CA ALA A 98 11.32 4.85 -3.91
C ALA A 98 11.61 4.67 -2.43
N TRP A 99 10.91 3.75 -1.78
CA TRP A 99 11.11 3.46 -0.37
C TRP A 99 10.99 1.96 -0.14
N CYS A 100 11.55 1.47 0.97
CA CYS A 100 11.34 0.12 1.45
C CYS A 100 11.20 0.11 2.98
N ASP A 101 10.36 -0.79 3.49
CA ASP A 101 10.16 -1.02 4.92
C ASP A 101 10.55 -2.47 5.22
N MET A 102 11.70 -2.67 5.86
CA MET A 102 12.26 -3.98 6.14
C MET A 102 12.10 -4.28 7.63
N ASP A 103 11.13 -5.12 7.97
CA ASP A 103 10.88 -5.54 9.35
C ASP A 103 11.92 -6.55 9.85
N ASP A 104 12.24 -6.47 11.14
CA ASP A 104 13.05 -7.44 11.88
C ASP A 104 14.45 -7.72 11.27
N VAL A 105 15.02 -6.73 10.57
CA VAL A 105 16.41 -6.74 10.07
C VAL A 105 17.30 -5.73 10.78
N SER A 106 18.60 -6.04 10.85
CA SER A 106 19.63 -5.06 11.26
C SER A 106 19.98 -4.13 10.10
N VAL A 107 20.67 -3.03 10.42
CA VAL A 107 21.17 -2.09 9.40
C VAL A 107 22.18 -2.76 8.46
N ASP A 108 23.10 -3.55 9.01
CA ASP A 108 24.10 -4.27 8.20
C ASP A 108 23.45 -5.29 7.27
N GLU A 109 22.43 -6.01 7.75
CA GLU A 109 21.67 -6.94 6.93
C GLU A 109 20.88 -6.20 5.83
N ALA A 110 20.27 -5.05 6.14
CA ALA A 110 19.61 -4.22 5.13
C ALA A 110 20.60 -3.76 4.04
N TRP A 111 21.78 -3.25 4.42
CA TRP A 111 22.84 -2.90 3.47
C TRP A 111 23.28 -4.06 2.61
N ALA A 112 23.49 -5.24 3.22
CA ALA A 112 23.88 -6.44 2.49
C ALA A 112 22.81 -6.87 1.47
N ARG A 113 21.53 -6.77 1.82
CA ARG A 113 20.41 -7.09 0.91
C ARG A 113 20.29 -6.08 -0.23
N TRP A 114 20.39 -4.78 0.05
CA TRP A 114 20.38 -3.75 -0.99
C TRP A 114 21.56 -3.93 -1.95
N SER A 115 22.76 -4.15 -1.43
CA SER A 115 23.95 -4.41 -2.23
C SER A 115 23.80 -5.67 -3.10
N ARG A 116 23.30 -6.78 -2.54
CA ARG A 116 23.05 -8.03 -3.28
C ARG A 116 22.01 -7.87 -4.39
N ALA A 117 20.98 -7.07 -4.14
CA ALA A 117 19.96 -6.75 -5.13
C ALA A 117 20.47 -5.80 -6.22
N GLY A 118 21.63 -5.18 -6.02
CA GLY A 118 22.24 -4.26 -6.99
C GLY A 118 21.52 -2.91 -7.08
N VAL A 119 20.71 -2.54 -6.07
CA VAL A 119 20.18 -1.18 -5.97
C VAL A 119 21.29 -0.24 -5.49
N ALA A 120 21.28 1.00 -5.96
CA ALA A 120 22.14 2.03 -5.40
C ALA A 120 21.93 2.19 -3.88
N HIS A 121 22.87 2.82 -3.18
CA HIS A 121 22.70 3.08 -1.75
C HIS A 121 21.51 4.03 -1.50
N PRO A 122 20.67 3.82 -0.47
CA PRO A 122 19.58 4.75 -0.19
C PRO A 122 20.10 6.15 0.12
N SER A 123 19.39 7.16 -0.38
CA SER A 123 19.60 8.58 -0.06
C SER A 123 19.34 8.87 1.41
N ALA A 124 18.39 8.16 2.02
CA ALA A 124 18.17 8.22 3.46
C ALA A 124 17.91 6.83 4.05
N VAL A 125 18.37 6.62 5.28
CA VAL A 125 18.20 5.38 6.03
C VAL A 125 17.69 5.70 7.42
N VAL A 126 16.60 5.06 7.83
CA VAL A 126 16.01 5.21 9.16
C VAL A 126 15.94 3.86 9.85
N ILE A 127 16.54 3.75 11.03
CA ILE A 127 16.29 2.62 11.94
C ILE A 127 14.94 2.89 12.59
N SER A 128 13.91 2.11 12.25
CA SER A 128 12.54 2.37 12.73
C SER A 128 12.32 1.94 14.19
N GLY A 129 13.30 1.26 14.78
CA GLY A 129 13.22 0.59 16.08
C GLY A 129 12.74 -0.86 15.99
N SER A 130 12.14 -1.29 14.88
CA SER A 130 11.79 -2.71 14.64
C SER A 130 12.18 -3.20 13.25
N GLY A 131 13.08 -2.49 12.60
CA GLY A 131 13.43 -2.70 11.20
C GLY A 131 14.19 -1.50 10.64
N VAL A 132 14.34 -1.48 9.33
CA VAL A 132 15.08 -0.45 8.59
C VAL A 132 14.24 0.06 7.44
N HIS A 133 14.16 1.37 7.32
CA HIS A 133 13.59 2.05 6.17
C HIS A 133 14.71 2.51 5.24
N GLY A 134 14.56 2.24 3.94
CA GLY A 134 15.38 2.83 2.89
C GLY A 134 14.56 3.81 2.07
N TYR A 135 15.18 4.93 1.65
CA TYR A 135 14.59 5.91 0.75
C TYR A 135 15.57 6.25 -0.36
N TRP A 136 15.13 6.20 -1.61
CA TRP A 136 15.89 6.57 -2.80
C TRP A 136 15.20 7.73 -3.49
N LEU A 137 15.75 8.93 -3.33
CA LEU A 137 15.20 10.14 -3.92
C LEU A 137 15.34 10.09 -5.44
N LEU A 138 14.31 10.52 -6.15
CA LEU A 138 14.34 10.62 -7.60
C LEU A 138 14.92 11.98 -8.03
N GLU A 139 15.62 11.99 -9.17
CA GLU A 139 16.11 13.23 -9.80
C GLU A 139 14.97 14.15 -10.25
N ARG A 140 13.82 13.56 -10.60
CA ARG A 140 12.60 14.28 -10.96
C ARG A 140 11.37 13.70 -10.29
N ASP A 141 10.37 14.55 -10.11
CA ASP A 141 9.06 14.17 -9.60
C ASP A 141 8.29 13.36 -10.66
N LEU A 142 7.64 12.26 -10.23
CA LEU A 142 6.72 11.51 -11.09
C LEU A 142 5.30 12.06 -10.91
N VAL A 143 4.84 12.83 -11.89
CA VAL A 143 3.54 13.53 -11.88
C VAL A 143 2.60 13.04 -13.00
N ALA A 144 3.13 12.36 -14.02
CA ALA A 144 2.31 11.75 -15.06
C ALA A 144 1.67 10.45 -14.54
N ALA A 145 0.39 10.23 -14.87
CA ALA A 145 -0.39 9.11 -14.31
C ALA A 145 0.15 7.74 -14.75
N ASP A 146 0.59 7.64 -16.00
CA ASP A 146 1.23 6.46 -16.59
C ASP A 146 2.59 6.16 -15.94
N GLU A 147 3.41 7.19 -15.70
CA GLU A 147 4.68 7.04 -14.97
C GLU A 147 4.47 6.57 -13.54
N ARG A 148 3.51 7.17 -12.83
CA ARG A 148 3.14 6.72 -11.47
C ARG A 148 2.62 5.28 -11.50
N ALA A 149 1.75 4.92 -12.44
CA ALA A 149 1.24 3.56 -12.55
C ALA A 149 2.36 2.54 -12.84
N ARG A 150 3.28 2.89 -13.75
CA ARG A 150 4.48 2.09 -14.04
C ARG A 150 5.33 1.92 -12.77
N PHE A 151 5.55 3.00 -12.02
CA PHE A 151 6.28 2.97 -10.75
C PHE A 151 5.61 2.09 -9.70
N VAL A 152 4.29 2.23 -9.50
CA VAL A 152 3.53 1.36 -8.58
C VAL A 152 3.69 -0.12 -8.98
N GLY A 153 3.63 -0.40 -10.28
CA GLY A 153 3.78 -1.77 -10.80
C GLY A 153 5.16 -2.40 -10.56
N MET A 154 6.22 -1.62 -10.33
CA MET A 154 7.55 -2.16 -10.01
C MET A 154 7.77 -2.43 -8.52
N LEU A 155 7.05 -1.75 -7.62
CA LEU A 155 7.22 -1.88 -6.16
C LEU A 155 7.16 -3.34 -5.65
N PRO A 156 6.33 -4.25 -6.19
CA PRO A 156 6.38 -5.67 -5.82
C PRO A 156 7.73 -6.33 -5.96
N TYR A 157 8.35 -6.12 -7.10
CA TYR A 157 9.63 -6.72 -7.44
C TYR A 157 10.76 -6.03 -6.67
N PHE A 158 10.65 -4.70 -6.51
CA PHE A 158 11.57 -3.92 -5.71
C PHE A 158 11.63 -4.43 -4.26
N TYR A 159 10.48 -4.58 -3.60
CA TYR A 159 10.42 -5.05 -2.22
C TYR A 159 10.84 -6.51 -2.06
N ALA A 160 10.45 -7.38 -3.01
CA ALA A 160 10.76 -8.80 -2.97
C ALA A 160 12.28 -9.05 -2.96
N ASP A 161 13.05 -8.28 -3.74
CA ASP A 161 14.52 -8.42 -3.80
C ASP A 161 15.21 -8.07 -2.46
N PHE A 162 14.53 -7.39 -1.53
CA PHE A 162 15.05 -7.07 -0.20
C PHE A 162 14.42 -7.93 0.92
N GLY A 163 13.45 -8.79 0.59
CA GLY A 163 12.66 -9.52 1.59
C GLY A 163 11.80 -8.60 2.46
N GLY A 164 11.33 -7.48 1.90
CA GLY A 164 10.35 -6.59 2.54
C GLY A 164 8.92 -7.14 2.47
N ASP A 165 8.03 -6.62 3.31
CA ASP A 165 6.62 -7.03 3.35
C ASP A 165 5.90 -6.74 2.02
N HIS A 166 4.92 -7.57 1.64
CA HIS A 166 4.28 -7.56 0.32
C HIS A 166 3.28 -6.40 0.11
N VAL A 167 3.10 -5.51 1.09
CA VAL A 167 2.08 -4.44 1.04
C VAL A 167 2.67 -3.14 0.44
N GLN A 168 2.43 -2.93 -0.85
CA GLN A 168 3.05 -1.86 -1.66
C GLN A 168 2.07 -0.78 -2.13
N ASN A 169 1.39 -0.15 -1.18
CA ASN A 169 0.54 0.99 -1.47
C ASN A 169 1.36 2.29 -1.51
N ILE A 170 1.07 3.18 -2.46
CA ILE A 170 1.76 4.49 -2.54
C ILE A 170 1.35 5.44 -1.41
N SER A 171 0.26 5.16 -0.71
CA SER A 171 -0.14 5.79 0.56
C SER A 171 0.61 5.23 1.77
N ARG A 172 1.70 4.46 1.57
CA ARG A 172 2.48 3.85 2.66
C ARG A 172 2.83 4.86 3.74
N MET A 173 2.61 4.43 4.98
CA MET A 173 2.95 5.17 6.18
C MET A 173 4.25 4.61 6.77
N MET A 174 5.20 5.49 7.10
CA MET A 174 6.49 5.12 7.70
C MET A 174 6.70 5.93 8.98
N ARG A 175 7.47 5.41 9.93
CA ARG A 175 7.70 6.13 11.20
C ARG A 175 8.46 7.43 10.98
N VAL A 176 8.04 8.47 11.70
CA VAL A 176 8.73 9.75 11.73
C VAL A 176 10.09 9.60 12.44
N PRO A 177 11.23 9.95 11.82
CA PRO A 177 12.53 9.90 12.48
C PRO A 177 12.60 10.85 13.68
N GLY A 178 13.41 10.47 14.67
CA GLY A 178 13.58 11.18 15.95
C GLY A 178 12.49 10.90 16.99
N THR A 179 11.42 10.20 16.61
CA THR A 179 10.39 9.73 17.54
C THR A 179 10.76 8.37 18.17
N LEU A 180 9.95 7.88 19.10
CA LEU A 180 10.10 6.53 19.66
C LEU A 180 9.07 5.57 19.04
N ASN A 181 9.51 4.35 18.77
CA ASN A 181 8.67 3.20 18.44
C ASN A 181 8.12 2.59 19.73
N TYR A 182 6.80 2.71 19.91
CA TYR A 182 6.05 2.18 21.05
C TYR A 182 5.35 0.84 20.75
N LYS A 183 5.75 0.13 19.68
CA LYS A 183 5.22 -1.20 19.35
C LYS A 183 5.33 -2.13 20.57
N ASP A 184 4.18 -2.63 21.02
CA ASP A 184 4.03 -3.51 22.17
C ASP A 184 4.47 -2.90 23.51
N ALA A 185 4.55 -1.56 23.61
CA ALA A 185 4.87 -0.88 24.87
C ALA A 185 3.82 -1.15 25.96
N ARG A 186 2.55 -1.33 25.56
CA ARG A 186 1.49 -1.79 26.47
C ARG A 186 1.75 -3.17 27.05
N ASN A 187 2.51 -4.02 26.36
CA ASN A 187 2.93 -5.33 26.82
C ASN A 187 4.24 -5.29 27.63
N GLY A 188 4.75 -4.10 27.98
CA GLY A 188 5.99 -3.95 28.76
C GLY A 188 7.27 -3.92 27.92
N ARG A 189 7.16 -3.92 26.57
CA ARG A 189 8.34 -3.75 25.71
C ARG A 189 8.86 -2.31 25.82
N PRO A 190 10.16 -2.08 26.09
CA PRO A 190 10.69 -0.73 26.13
C PRO A 190 10.58 -0.08 24.75
N PRO A 191 10.16 1.20 24.66
CA PRO A 191 10.17 1.93 23.40
C PRO A 191 11.57 1.98 22.80
N LYS A 192 11.66 1.86 21.47
CA LYS A 192 12.95 1.87 20.75
C LYS A 192 13.09 3.15 19.94
N PRO A 193 14.28 3.73 19.81
CA PRO A 193 14.47 4.94 19.01
C PRO A 193 14.17 4.68 17.53
N CYS A 194 13.48 5.63 16.90
CA CYS A 194 13.37 5.74 15.45
C CYS A 194 14.45 6.74 15.00
N THR A 195 15.56 6.27 14.44
CA THR A 195 16.76 7.11 14.24
C THR A 195 17.06 7.30 12.76
N LEU A 196 17.25 8.55 12.34
CA LEU A 196 17.80 8.89 11.03
C LEU A 196 19.33 8.64 11.04
N CYS A 197 19.78 7.66 10.26
CA CYS A 197 21.19 7.27 10.17
C CYS A 197 21.92 7.91 9.01
N VAL A 198 21.26 7.98 7.85
CA VAL A 198 21.78 8.58 6.61
C VAL A 198 20.75 9.54 6.07
N CYS A 199 21.17 10.70 5.57
CA CYS A 199 20.32 11.67 4.90
C CYS A 199 21.13 12.53 3.92
N GLU A 200 21.44 11.96 2.78
CA GLU A 200 22.12 12.61 1.66
C GLU A 200 21.08 13.16 0.68
N ALA A 201 20.55 14.36 0.95
CA ALA A 201 19.45 14.95 0.17
C ALA A 201 19.79 15.20 -1.33
N ASN A 202 21.08 15.23 -1.65
CA ASN A 202 21.61 15.40 -3.01
C ASN A 202 21.85 14.06 -3.73
N ALA A 203 21.83 12.92 -3.01
CA ALA A 203 21.91 11.60 -3.63
C ALA A 203 20.56 11.27 -4.27
N ARG A 204 20.36 11.75 -5.50
CA ARG A 204 19.14 11.54 -6.29
C ARG A 204 19.45 10.61 -7.46
N TYR A 205 18.46 9.82 -7.85
CA TYR A 205 18.61 8.79 -8.86
C TYR A 205 17.67 9.01 -10.05
N PRO A 206 18.14 8.79 -11.28
CA PRO A 206 17.27 8.73 -12.44
C PRO A 206 16.30 7.55 -12.27
N LEU A 207 15.11 7.64 -12.87
CA LEU A 207 14.12 6.56 -12.79
C LEU A 207 14.66 5.25 -13.39
N GLU A 208 15.55 5.38 -14.35
CA GLU A 208 16.25 4.32 -15.08
C GLU A 208 17.15 3.48 -14.15
N ALA A 209 17.58 4.03 -13.00
CA ALA A 209 18.28 3.27 -11.98
C ALA A 209 17.45 2.10 -11.42
N PHE A 210 16.13 2.12 -11.64
CA PHE A 210 15.19 1.07 -11.24
C PHE A 210 14.71 0.20 -12.41
N SER A 211 15.32 0.33 -13.60
CA SER A 211 14.99 -0.39 -14.85
C SER A 211 14.76 -1.90 -14.64
N ARG A 212 15.66 -2.56 -13.90
CA ARG A 212 15.54 -3.99 -13.58
C ARG A 212 14.19 -4.38 -12.99
N TRP A 213 13.62 -3.60 -12.07
CA TRP A 213 12.31 -3.92 -11.46
C TRP A 213 11.15 -3.57 -12.38
N PHE A 214 11.30 -2.56 -13.24
CA PHE A 214 10.34 -2.32 -14.32
C PHE A 214 10.29 -3.47 -15.32
N GLU A 215 11.43 -4.05 -15.68
CA GLU A 215 11.54 -5.20 -16.58
C GLU A 215 10.91 -6.46 -15.96
N GLN A 216 11.18 -6.72 -14.68
CA GLN A 216 10.53 -7.81 -13.94
C GLN A 216 9.00 -7.64 -13.92
N ALA A 217 8.52 -6.44 -13.66
CA ALA A 217 7.09 -6.13 -13.68
C ALA A 217 6.48 -6.30 -15.08
N ALA A 218 7.19 -5.91 -16.13
CA ALA A 218 6.74 -6.10 -17.51
C ALA A 218 6.67 -7.58 -17.88
N LYS A 219 7.71 -8.36 -17.56
CA LYS A 219 7.76 -9.80 -17.81
C LYS A 219 6.64 -10.53 -17.10
N ALA A 220 6.40 -10.22 -15.82
CA ALA A 220 5.34 -10.87 -15.06
C ALA A 220 3.95 -10.59 -15.63
N ARG A 221 3.68 -9.35 -16.08
CA ARG A 221 2.43 -9.02 -16.79
C ARG A 221 2.28 -9.83 -18.07
N SER A 222 3.33 -9.95 -18.88
CA SER A 222 3.30 -10.77 -20.10
C SER A 222 3.12 -12.27 -19.80
N ASP A 223 3.76 -12.78 -18.75
CA ASP A 223 3.62 -14.18 -18.32
C ASP A 223 2.21 -14.48 -17.79
N GLU A 224 1.60 -13.54 -17.06
CA GLU A 224 0.23 -13.64 -16.55
C GLU A 224 -0.79 -13.57 -17.69
N GLU A 225 -0.62 -12.64 -18.64
CA GLU A 225 -1.45 -12.55 -19.84
C GLU A 225 -1.32 -13.82 -20.70
N GLY A 226 -0.09 -14.31 -20.91
CA GLY A 226 0.16 -15.57 -21.61
C GLY A 226 -0.41 -16.79 -20.89
N ARG A 227 -0.37 -16.82 -19.55
CA ARG A 227 -1.04 -17.85 -18.74
C ARG A 227 -2.55 -17.76 -18.82
N ASN A 228 -3.13 -16.57 -18.79
CA ASN A 228 -4.58 -16.39 -18.95
C ASN A 228 -5.03 -16.84 -20.33
N VAL A 229 -4.34 -16.42 -21.40
CA VAL A 229 -4.61 -16.88 -22.77
C VAL A 229 -4.48 -18.40 -22.89
N ARG A 230 -3.41 -19.01 -22.33
CA ARG A 230 -3.24 -20.46 -22.33
C ARG A 230 -4.29 -21.18 -21.49
N THR A 231 -4.64 -20.65 -20.32
CA THR A 231 -5.64 -21.21 -19.41
C THR A 231 -7.04 -21.15 -20.03
N ILE A 232 -7.37 -20.08 -20.75
CA ILE A 232 -8.58 -19.98 -21.57
C ILE A 232 -8.53 -21.03 -22.69
N ALA A 233 -7.40 -21.15 -23.38
CA ALA A 233 -7.24 -22.10 -24.48
C ALA A 233 -7.24 -23.58 -24.05
N THR A 234 -6.79 -23.91 -22.83
CA THR A 234 -6.76 -25.29 -22.31
C THR A 234 -7.98 -25.69 -21.49
N ARG A 235 -8.83 -24.74 -21.06
CA ARG A 235 -9.96 -25.06 -20.16
C ARG A 235 -11.25 -25.48 -20.83
N LEU A 236 -11.38 -25.45 -22.16
CA LEU A 236 -12.67 -25.73 -22.75
C LEU A 236 -12.52 -26.54 -24.04
N SER A 237 -13.01 -27.78 -24.03
CA SER A 237 -13.59 -28.33 -25.25
C SER A 237 -14.72 -27.37 -25.70
N GLY A 238 -14.98 -27.26 -27.01
CA GLY A 238 -15.94 -26.27 -27.54
C GLY A 238 -17.36 -26.36 -26.96
N ASP A 239 -17.71 -27.48 -26.33
CA ASP A 239 -19.00 -27.69 -25.68
C ASP A 239 -19.01 -27.21 -24.22
N GLU A 240 -17.91 -27.37 -23.49
CA GLU A 240 -17.76 -26.81 -22.13
C GLU A 240 -17.69 -25.27 -22.16
N ALA A 241 -17.06 -24.70 -23.21
CA ALA A 241 -17.04 -23.25 -23.42
C ALA A 241 -18.45 -22.67 -23.54
N ARG A 242 -19.26 -23.30 -24.40
CA ARG A 242 -20.63 -22.88 -24.64
C ARG A 242 -21.51 -23.06 -23.40
N ALA A 243 -21.29 -24.12 -22.62
CA ALA A 243 -22.00 -24.33 -21.36
C ALA A 243 -21.66 -23.24 -20.33
N ARG A 244 -20.37 -22.91 -20.16
CA ARG A 244 -19.90 -21.86 -19.24
C ARG A 244 -20.37 -20.47 -19.67
N GLU A 245 -20.33 -20.16 -20.97
CA GLU A 245 -20.87 -18.90 -21.50
C GLU A 245 -22.38 -18.79 -21.28
N ALA A 246 -23.13 -19.87 -21.48
CA ALA A 246 -24.57 -19.91 -21.21
C ALA A 246 -24.89 -19.69 -19.73
N GLU A 247 -24.11 -20.28 -18.82
CA GLU A 247 -24.24 -20.11 -17.37
C GLU A 247 -23.95 -18.67 -16.93
N VAL A 248 -22.85 -18.08 -17.43
CA VAL A 248 -22.51 -16.67 -17.18
C VAL A 248 -23.62 -15.75 -17.68
N ALA A 249 -24.16 -16.03 -18.88
CA ALA A 249 -25.27 -15.25 -19.44
C ALA A 249 -26.56 -15.39 -18.64
N ASP A 250 -26.87 -16.56 -18.08
CA ASP A 250 -28.04 -16.78 -17.21
C ASP A 250 -27.94 -15.98 -15.91
N ILE A 251 -26.78 -16.05 -15.25
CA ILE A 251 -26.52 -15.29 -14.02
C ILE A 251 -26.62 -13.78 -14.30
N ALA A 252 -26.02 -13.30 -15.40
CA ALA A 252 -26.07 -11.90 -15.77
C ALA A 252 -27.49 -11.40 -16.10
N ARG A 253 -28.34 -12.23 -16.72
CA ARG A 253 -29.74 -11.91 -17.03
C ARG A 253 -30.56 -11.58 -15.78
N ARG A 254 -30.18 -12.10 -14.60
CA ARG A 254 -30.87 -11.76 -13.34
C ARG A 254 -30.81 -10.27 -13.02
N LEU A 255 -29.83 -9.53 -13.54
CA LEU A 255 -29.73 -8.07 -13.39
C LEU A 255 -30.86 -7.29 -14.09
N ASP A 256 -31.62 -7.94 -14.98
CA ASP A 256 -32.74 -7.32 -15.68
C ASP A 256 -34.08 -7.56 -14.95
N LEU A 257 -34.14 -8.50 -14.01
CA LEU A 257 -35.38 -8.88 -13.33
C LEU A 257 -35.90 -7.78 -12.39
N PRO A 258 -37.21 -7.58 -12.23
CA PRO A 258 -37.73 -6.61 -11.25
C PRO A 258 -37.26 -6.94 -9.83
N THR A 259 -36.84 -5.92 -9.06
CA THR A 259 -36.44 -6.11 -7.66
C THR A 259 -36.68 -4.85 -6.82
N GLY A 260 -36.98 -5.04 -5.53
CA GLY A 260 -37.07 -3.97 -4.55
C GLY A 260 -35.71 -3.45 -4.07
N ASP A 261 -34.64 -4.24 -4.21
CA ASP A 261 -33.27 -3.84 -3.85
C ASP A 261 -32.27 -4.24 -4.92
N ARG A 262 -32.03 -3.29 -5.84
CA ARG A 262 -31.03 -3.45 -6.90
C ARG A 262 -29.63 -3.68 -6.34
N SER A 263 -29.25 -3.07 -5.22
CA SER A 263 -27.88 -3.16 -4.70
C SER A 263 -27.57 -4.55 -4.16
N ARG A 264 -28.52 -5.13 -3.42
CA ARG A 264 -28.42 -6.50 -2.91
C ARG A 264 -28.37 -7.53 -4.04
N ARG A 265 -29.20 -7.34 -5.08
CA ARG A 265 -29.18 -8.21 -6.27
C ARG A 265 -27.86 -8.10 -7.03
N ASP A 266 -27.41 -6.89 -7.30
CA ASP A 266 -26.16 -6.64 -8.02
C ASP A 266 -25.00 -7.30 -7.30
N PHE A 267 -24.93 -7.14 -5.97
CA PHE A 267 -23.95 -7.82 -5.14
C PHE A 267 -24.00 -9.35 -5.26
N ALA A 268 -25.20 -9.95 -5.18
CA ALA A 268 -25.36 -11.39 -5.30
C ALA A 268 -24.88 -11.92 -6.67
N VAL A 269 -25.24 -11.25 -7.76
CA VAL A 269 -24.78 -11.60 -9.11
C VAL A 269 -23.26 -11.54 -9.21
N ILE A 270 -22.63 -10.50 -8.65
CA ILE A 270 -21.16 -10.38 -8.63
C ILE A 270 -20.52 -11.52 -7.84
N CYS A 271 -21.06 -11.88 -6.67
CA CYS A 271 -20.56 -13.03 -5.90
C CYS A 271 -20.65 -14.34 -6.69
N GLU A 272 -21.74 -14.58 -7.41
CA GLU A 272 -21.92 -15.80 -8.21
C GLU A 272 -20.93 -15.86 -9.39
N LEU A 273 -20.76 -14.75 -10.12
CA LEU A 273 -19.78 -14.70 -11.22
C LEU A 273 -18.34 -14.85 -10.71
N LEU A 274 -18.02 -14.32 -9.53
CA LEU A 274 -16.74 -14.55 -8.86
C LEU A 274 -16.53 -16.03 -8.48
N ARG A 275 -17.57 -16.70 -7.96
CA ARG A 275 -17.50 -18.14 -7.62
C ARG A 275 -17.33 -19.03 -8.85
N LEU A 276 -17.85 -18.62 -10.01
CA LEU A 276 -17.54 -19.26 -11.30
C LEU A 276 -16.09 -19.02 -11.76
N GLY A 277 -15.32 -18.20 -11.05
CA GLY A 277 -13.91 -17.93 -11.32
C GLY A 277 -13.69 -16.92 -12.44
N LEU A 278 -14.67 -16.04 -12.72
CA LEU A 278 -14.44 -14.93 -13.64
C LEU A 278 -13.57 -13.87 -12.98
N THR A 279 -12.67 -13.30 -13.77
CA THR A 279 -11.86 -12.16 -13.39
C THR A 279 -12.70 -10.89 -13.30
N LYS A 280 -12.19 -9.90 -12.57
CA LYS A 280 -12.86 -8.59 -12.42
C LYS A 280 -13.22 -7.94 -13.76
N GLU A 281 -12.35 -8.02 -14.78
CA GLU A 281 -12.63 -7.40 -16.08
C GLU A 281 -13.65 -8.21 -16.90
N GLU A 282 -13.62 -9.54 -16.83
CA GLU A 282 -14.65 -10.38 -17.46
C GLU A 282 -16.03 -10.06 -16.88
N ILE A 283 -16.14 -9.98 -15.55
CA ILE A 283 -17.39 -9.62 -14.88
C ILE A 283 -17.84 -8.22 -15.31
N TRP A 284 -16.93 -7.24 -15.36
CA TRP A 284 -17.26 -5.88 -15.81
C TRP A 284 -17.83 -5.88 -17.24
N ASN A 285 -17.19 -6.58 -18.17
CA ASN A 285 -17.65 -6.69 -19.55
C ASN A 285 -19.04 -7.34 -19.64
N THR A 286 -19.34 -8.32 -18.79
CA THR A 286 -20.66 -8.96 -18.72
C THR A 286 -21.76 -8.05 -18.16
N VAL A 287 -21.47 -7.24 -17.12
CA VAL A 287 -22.51 -6.55 -16.34
C VAL A 287 -22.63 -5.05 -16.62
N SER A 288 -21.64 -4.42 -17.25
CA SER A 288 -21.54 -2.96 -17.41
C SER A 288 -22.77 -2.29 -18.01
N GLY A 289 -23.48 -2.97 -18.92
CA GLY A 289 -24.71 -2.47 -19.56
C GLY A 289 -26.00 -2.70 -18.76
N ARG A 290 -25.94 -3.19 -17.51
CA ARG A 290 -27.11 -3.67 -16.77
C ARG A 290 -27.25 -3.02 -15.38
N SER A 291 -28.48 -2.98 -14.86
CA SER A 291 -28.79 -2.53 -13.49
C SER A 291 -28.11 -1.19 -13.10
N LYS A 292 -27.59 -1.06 -11.88
CA LYS A 292 -26.81 0.10 -11.43
C LYS A 292 -25.41 0.15 -12.03
N PHE A 293 -24.91 -0.92 -12.65
CA PHE A 293 -23.63 -0.86 -13.36
C PHE A 293 -23.73 0.04 -14.60
N ALA A 294 -24.88 0.02 -15.28
CA ALA A 294 -25.16 0.94 -16.39
C ALA A 294 -25.32 2.40 -15.93
N THR A 295 -26.01 2.64 -14.80
CA THR A 295 -26.35 4.01 -14.38
C THR A 295 -25.29 4.67 -13.50
N ALA A 296 -24.59 3.90 -12.65
CA ALA A 296 -23.57 4.40 -11.72
C ALA A 296 -22.14 4.02 -12.14
N GLY A 297 -21.99 3.24 -13.22
CA GLY A 297 -20.73 2.98 -13.89
C GLY A 297 -19.71 2.17 -13.08
N ARG A 298 -18.48 2.19 -13.58
CA ARG A 298 -17.34 1.40 -13.08
C ARG A 298 -17.05 1.61 -11.58
N ARG A 299 -17.26 2.83 -11.07
CA ARG A 299 -17.03 3.16 -9.66
C ARG A 299 -18.00 2.43 -8.71
N TYR A 300 -19.25 2.21 -9.12
CA TYR A 300 -20.17 1.39 -8.34
C TYR A 300 -19.76 -0.08 -8.39
N PHE A 301 -19.41 -0.57 -9.58
CA PHE A 301 -18.89 -1.91 -9.78
C PHE A 301 -17.68 -2.23 -8.90
N ASP A 302 -16.64 -1.38 -8.88
CA ASP A 302 -15.43 -1.62 -8.10
C ASP A 302 -15.69 -1.74 -6.59
N ARG A 303 -16.65 -0.96 -6.06
CA ARG A 303 -17.07 -1.05 -4.65
C ARG A 303 -17.83 -2.35 -4.36
N THR A 304 -18.69 -2.77 -5.28
CA THR A 304 -19.43 -4.03 -5.18
C THR A 304 -18.48 -5.23 -5.25
N MET A 305 -17.51 -5.20 -6.19
CA MET A 305 -16.43 -6.20 -6.30
C MET A 305 -15.61 -6.33 -5.03
N THR A 306 -15.13 -5.21 -4.48
CA THR A 306 -14.34 -5.21 -3.23
C THR A 306 -15.10 -5.86 -2.07
N SER A 307 -16.42 -5.63 -2.00
CA SER A 307 -17.27 -6.23 -0.98
C SER A 307 -17.47 -7.73 -1.23
N ALA A 308 -17.62 -8.13 -2.49
CA ALA A 308 -17.89 -9.51 -2.88
C ALA A 308 -16.65 -10.40 -2.70
N GLU A 309 -15.46 -9.92 -3.09
CA GLU A 309 -14.18 -10.61 -2.90
C GLU A 309 -13.96 -10.98 -1.41
N ARG A 310 -14.28 -10.06 -0.48
CA ARG A 310 -14.16 -10.33 0.96
C ARG A 310 -15.07 -11.44 1.46
N ILE A 311 -16.28 -11.58 0.88
CA ILE A 311 -17.23 -12.62 1.28
C ILE A 311 -16.83 -13.96 0.65
N VAL A 312 -16.54 -13.99 -0.65
CA VAL A 312 -16.16 -15.22 -1.35
C VAL A 312 -14.86 -15.81 -0.79
N LEU A 313 -13.87 -14.97 -0.43
CA LEU A 313 -12.65 -15.41 0.24
C LEU A 313 -12.91 -16.01 1.63
N ARG A 314 -13.89 -15.48 2.38
CA ARG A 314 -14.23 -16.00 3.71
C ARG A 314 -14.94 -17.36 3.62
N ASP A 315 -15.91 -17.47 2.71
CA ASP A 315 -16.67 -18.70 2.48
C ASP A 315 -15.73 -19.85 2.01
N GLY A 316 -14.74 -19.55 1.16
CA GLY A 316 -13.76 -20.54 0.68
C GLY A 316 -12.77 -21.05 1.75
N MET A 317 -12.53 -20.27 2.81
CA MET A 317 -11.70 -20.72 3.95
C MET A 317 -12.50 -21.64 4.90
N GLU A 318 -13.79 -21.38 5.07
CA GLU A 318 -14.68 -22.21 5.92
C GLU A 318 -14.96 -23.59 5.28
N GLU A 319 -15.08 -23.68 3.95
CA GLU A 319 -15.24 -24.96 3.25
C GLU A 319 -13.99 -25.85 3.32
N GLN A 320 -12.78 -25.27 3.36
CA GLN A 320 -11.52 -26.01 3.50
C GLN A 320 -11.31 -26.54 4.94
N GLU A 321 -11.77 -25.82 5.96
CA GLU A 321 -11.73 -26.28 7.36
C GLU A 321 -12.80 -27.34 7.66
N SER A 322 -13.89 -27.41 6.89
CA SER A 322 -14.93 -28.44 7.05
C SER A 322 -14.64 -29.74 6.28
N SER A 323 -13.65 -29.75 5.39
CA SER A 323 -13.24 -30.92 4.59
C SER A 323 -11.89 -31.52 5.03
N ALA A 324 -11.29 -30.98 6.10
CA ALA A 324 -10.06 -31.46 6.74
C ALA A 324 -10.38 -32.13 8.08
#